data_AF-A0A3D3HES5-F1
#
_entry.id   AF-A0A3D3HES5-F1
#
_cell.length_a   1.000
_cell.length_b   1.000
_cell.length_c   1.000
_cell.angle_alpha   90.00
_cell.angle_beta   90.00
_cell.angle_gamma   90.00
#
_symmetry.space_group_name_H-M   'P 1'
#
loop_
_entity.id
_entity.type
_entity.pdbx_description
1 polymer ?
#
loop_
_entity_poly.entity_id
_entity_poly.type
_entity_poly.pdbx_seq_one_letter_code
_entity_poly.pdbx_strand_id
1 'polypeptide(L)'
;GDDYFVDGGLVNPIPINRVKRIEGDLLAVVNVNADIPHVRIEPPPEAAESWGKSYLRRISKINAHAGKHIPENKKDDIGLFNLNNRSISIMLNQIAALTLMNHKVDIMVQVSRESYGTYDFYKAKEIIREGERATLEVVGAKLS
;
A
#
# COMPACT_ATOMS: atom_id res chain seq x y z
N GLY A 1 24.19 13.13 -22.45
CA GLY A 1 22.74 13.15 -22.27
C GLY A 1 22.52 12.30 -21.06
N ASP A 2 22.40 12.94 -19.90
CA ASP A 2 22.74 12.33 -18.61
C ASP A 2 21.55 12.45 -17.67
N ASP A 3 20.37 12.07 -18.15
CA ASP A 3 19.16 12.09 -17.34
C ASP A 3 19.06 10.81 -16.51
N TYR A 4 18.86 10.98 -15.21
CA TYR A 4 18.59 9.90 -14.28
C TYR A 4 17.09 9.73 -14.10
N PHE A 5 16.58 8.56 -14.45
CA PHE A 5 15.16 8.23 -14.33
C PHE A 5 14.88 7.47 -13.04
N VAL A 6 13.73 7.79 -12.44
CA VAL A 6 13.18 7.14 -11.26
C VAL A 6 11.71 6.79 -11.51
N ASP A 7 11.10 6.06 -10.59
CA ASP A 7 9.69 5.70 -10.68
C ASP A 7 8.78 6.95 -10.67
N GLY A 8 7.79 6.97 -11.57
CA GLY A 8 6.86 8.09 -11.72
C GLY A 8 5.88 8.26 -10.56
N GLY A 9 5.71 7.23 -9.72
CA GLY A 9 4.93 7.29 -8.49
C GLY A 9 5.48 8.27 -7.46
N LEU A 10 6.77 8.65 -7.57
CA LEU A 10 7.37 9.69 -6.74
C LEU A 10 6.82 11.10 -7.02
N VAL A 11 6.25 11.31 -8.22
CA VAL A 11 5.78 12.63 -8.67
C VAL A 11 4.29 12.65 -9.00
N ASN A 12 3.72 11.52 -9.40
CA ASN A 12 2.32 11.40 -9.77
C ASN A 12 1.74 10.06 -9.30
N PRO A 13 1.54 9.88 -7.97
CA PRO A 13 1.13 8.62 -7.37
C PRO A 13 -0.26 8.13 -7.82
N ILE A 14 -1.13 9.05 -8.28
CA ILE A 14 -2.43 8.72 -8.87
C ILE A 14 -2.57 9.51 -10.19
N PRO A 15 -2.12 8.96 -11.33
CA PRO A 15 -1.94 9.71 -12.57
C PRO A 15 -3.25 9.95 -13.36
N ILE A 16 -4.30 10.41 -12.70
CA ILE A 16 -5.63 10.68 -13.30
C ILE A 16 -5.53 11.69 -14.43
N ASN A 17 -4.68 12.71 -14.28
CA ASN A 17 -4.42 13.73 -15.28
C ASN A 17 -3.75 13.19 -16.56
N ARG A 18 -3.31 11.93 -16.59
CA ARG A 18 -2.79 11.25 -17.78
C ARG A 18 -3.85 10.43 -18.52
N VAL A 19 -5.03 10.26 -17.95
CA VAL A 19 -6.16 9.56 -18.57
C VAL A 19 -6.91 10.52 -19.49
N LYS A 20 -6.95 10.21 -20.79
CA LYS A 20 -7.80 10.91 -21.75
C LYS A 20 -9.23 10.37 -21.62
N ARG A 21 -10.21 11.27 -21.57
CA ARG A 21 -11.63 10.92 -21.46
C ARG A 21 -12.43 11.60 -22.56
N ILE A 22 -13.45 10.91 -23.05
CA ILE A 22 -14.51 11.47 -23.89
C ILE A 22 -15.82 11.54 -23.10
N GLU A 23 -16.80 12.23 -23.66
CA GLU A 23 -18.13 12.33 -23.04
C GLU A 23 -18.76 10.93 -22.88
N GLY A 24 -19.24 10.63 -21.67
CA GLY A 24 -19.81 9.33 -21.32
C GLY A 24 -18.85 8.35 -20.64
N ASP A 25 -17.53 8.62 -20.63
CA ASP A 25 -16.57 7.75 -19.94
C ASP A 25 -16.74 7.79 -18.42
N LEU A 26 -16.61 6.62 -17.78
CA LEU A 26 -16.48 6.49 -16.34
C LEU A 26 -15.00 6.43 -15.94
N LEU A 27 -14.63 7.18 -14.91
CA LEU A 27 -13.31 7.10 -14.30
C LEU A 27 -13.35 6.26 -13.02
N ALA A 28 -12.71 5.09 -13.06
CA ALA A 28 -12.40 4.31 -11.89
C ALA A 28 -10.95 4.54 -11.44
N VAL A 29 -10.76 4.76 -10.15
CA VAL A 29 -9.45 4.97 -9.53
C VAL A 29 -9.27 3.95 -8.41
N VAL A 30 -8.12 3.29 -8.40
CA VAL A 30 -7.72 2.37 -7.34
C VAL A 30 -6.50 2.97 -6.65
N ASN A 31 -6.66 3.40 -5.40
CA ASN A 31 -5.58 3.90 -4.58
C ASN A 31 -5.21 2.84 -3.54
N VAL A 32 -4.07 2.18 -3.77
CA VAL A 32 -3.54 1.11 -2.91
C VAL A 32 -2.72 1.60 -1.73
N ASN A 33 -2.52 2.92 -1.64
CA ASN A 33 -1.77 3.58 -0.58
C ASN A 33 -2.69 4.62 0.09
N ALA A 34 -3.95 4.26 0.36
CA ALA A 34 -4.91 5.17 0.95
C ALA A 34 -4.55 5.47 2.42
N ASP A 35 -4.68 6.73 2.82
CA ASP A 35 -4.55 7.15 4.23
C ASP A 35 -5.87 6.94 4.97
N ILE A 36 -6.25 5.67 5.10
CA ILE A 36 -7.46 5.23 5.80
C ILE A 36 -7.08 4.12 6.80
N PRO A 37 -7.82 3.97 7.92
CA PRO A 37 -7.59 2.87 8.86
C PRO A 37 -7.67 1.52 8.17
N HIS A 38 -6.74 0.62 8.46
CA HIS A 38 -6.84 -0.76 8.00
C HIS A 38 -7.87 -1.54 8.81
N VAL A 39 -8.86 -2.11 8.14
CA VAL A 39 -9.84 -3.00 8.75
C VAL A 39 -9.30 -4.43 8.70
N ARG A 40 -8.80 -4.94 9.82
CA ARG A 40 -8.43 -6.35 9.93
C ARG A 40 -9.67 -7.21 10.06
N ILE A 41 -9.92 -8.03 9.03
CA ILE A 41 -10.87 -9.14 9.15
C ILE A 41 -10.05 -10.35 9.59
N GLU A 42 -10.30 -10.82 10.82
CA GLU A 42 -9.62 -12.00 11.33
C GLU A 42 -9.91 -13.20 10.42
N PRO A 43 -8.89 -13.96 10.00
CA PRO A 43 -9.12 -15.18 9.24
C PRO A 43 -9.88 -16.19 10.11
N PRO A 44 -10.65 -17.12 9.49
CA PRO A 44 -11.28 -18.22 10.20
C PRO A 44 -10.26 -18.96 11.09
N PRO A 45 -10.64 -19.38 12.32
CA PRO A 45 -9.71 -19.90 13.34
C PRO A 45 -8.76 -20.99 12.81
N GLU A 46 -9.24 -21.84 11.91
CA GLU A 46 -8.51 -22.97 11.32
C GLU A 46 -7.33 -22.54 10.41
N ALA A 47 -7.44 -21.39 9.74
CA ALA A 47 -6.36 -20.85 8.89
C ALA A 47 -5.29 -20.11 9.71
N ALA A 48 -5.68 -19.52 10.84
CA ALA A 48 -4.81 -18.71 11.69
C ALA A 48 -3.74 -19.55 12.42
N GLU A 49 -4.10 -20.75 12.92
CA GLU A 49 -3.21 -21.57 13.74
C GLU A 49 -2.02 -22.16 12.96
N SER A 50 -2.27 -22.65 11.74
CA SER A 50 -1.26 -23.28 10.88
C SER A 50 -0.30 -22.25 10.26
N TRP A 51 -0.87 -21.15 9.74
CA TRP A 51 -0.12 -20.09 9.06
C TRP A 51 0.69 -19.21 10.03
N GLY A 52 0.08 -18.81 11.16
CA GLY A 52 0.69 -17.94 12.17
C GLY A 52 1.89 -18.57 12.86
N LYS A 53 1.81 -19.86 13.23
CA LYS A 53 2.92 -20.59 13.87
C LYS A 53 4.12 -20.78 12.92
N SER A 54 3.87 -21.08 11.65
CA SER A 54 4.93 -21.25 10.65
C SER A 54 5.61 -19.91 10.31
N TYR A 55 4.83 -18.83 10.24
CA TYR A 55 5.30 -17.46 10.01
C TYR A 55 6.16 -16.93 11.17
N LEU A 56 5.67 -17.01 12.41
CA LEU A 56 6.44 -16.62 13.60
C LEU A 56 7.73 -17.44 13.71
N ARG A 57 7.71 -18.73 13.32
CA ARG A 57 8.90 -19.60 13.28
C ARG A 57 9.89 -19.20 12.18
N ARG A 58 9.44 -18.64 11.06
CA ARG A 58 10.32 -18.12 9.99
C ARG A 58 10.93 -16.76 10.36
N ILE A 59 10.14 -15.83 10.88
CA ILE A 59 10.64 -14.52 11.34
C ILE A 59 11.64 -14.67 12.49
N SER A 60 11.32 -15.52 13.48
CA SER A 60 12.25 -15.80 14.58
C SER A 60 13.56 -16.42 14.10
N LYS A 61 13.55 -17.27 13.06
CA LYS A 61 14.77 -17.80 12.44
C LYS A 61 15.59 -16.76 11.68
N ILE A 62 14.93 -15.83 10.97
CA ILE A 62 15.59 -14.71 10.27
C ILE A 62 16.24 -13.78 11.29
N ASN A 63 15.52 -13.42 12.36
CA ASN A 63 16.05 -12.57 13.42
C ASN A 63 17.19 -13.24 14.20
N ALA A 64 17.12 -14.56 14.42
CA ALA A 64 18.20 -15.32 15.05
C ALA A 64 19.49 -15.37 14.21
N HIS A 65 19.39 -15.23 12.88
CA HIS A 65 20.57 -15.16 11.99
C HIS A 65 21.04 -13.72 11.74
N ALA A 66 20.17 -12.71 11.90
CA ALA A 66 20.52 -11.30 11.76
C ALA A 66 21.28 -10.71 12.97
N GLY A 67 21.25 -11.39 14.12
CA GLY A 67 21.83 -10.92 15.38
C GLY A 67 23.36 -10.88 15.48
N LYS A 68 24.12 -11.28 14.44
CA LYS A 68 25.60 -11.27 14.48
C LYS A 68 26.25 -10.05 13.80
N HIS A 69 25.48 -9.17 13.14
CA HIS A 69 26.03 -8.05 12.37
C HIS A 69 25.28 -6.71 12.53
N ILE A 70 24.68 -6.45 13.69
CA ILE A 70 24.17 -5.11 14.01
C ILE A 70 25.22 -4.40 14.88
N PRO A 71 26.07 -3.53 14.31
CA PRO A 71 26.98 -2.70 15.10
C PRO A 71 26.17 -1.71 15.95
N GLU A 72 26.61 -1.48 17.19
CA GLU A 72 25.93 -0.69 18.23
C GLU A 72 25.62 0.76 17.85
N ASN A 73 26.18 1.28 16.74
CA ASN A 73 26.06 2.68 16.30
C ASN A 73 25.11 2.95 15.11
N LYS A 74 24.27 2.00 14.69
CA LYS A 74 23.33 2.17 13.54
C LYS A 74 21.97 2.81 13.87
N LYS A 75 21.75 3.32 15.08
CA LYS A 75 20.46 3.93 15.45
C LYS A 75 20.15 5.18 14.60
N ASP A 76 21.16 5.99 14.27
CA ASP A 76 20.96 7.24 13.54
C ASP A 76 20.66 7.02 12.05
N ASP A 77 21.34 6.08 11.38
CA ASP A 77 21.06 5.76 9.97
C ASP A 77 19.66 5.17 9.76
N ILE A 78 19.23 4.29 10.67
CA ILE A 78 17.86 3.75 10.68
C ILE A 78 16.86 4.88 10.96
N GLY A 79 17.19 5.80 11.87
CA GLY A 79 16.40 6.99 12.16
C GLY A 79 16.21 7.90 10.94
N LEU A 80 17.31 8.24 10.25
CA LEU A 80 17.30 9.10 9.07
C LEU A 80 16.58 8.43 7.89
N PHE A 81 16.80 7.13 7.66
CA PHE A 81 16.09 6.36 6.65
C PHE A 81 14.58 6.34 6.91
N ASN A 82 14.16 6.08 8.15
CA ASN A 82 12.75 6.08 8.53
C ASN A 82 12.12 7.48 8.41
N LEU A 83 12.87 8.53 8.78
CA LEU A 83 12.41 9.91 8.66
C LEU A 83 12.19 10.29 7.19
N ASN A 84 13.14 9.94 6.32
CA ASN A 84 13.04 10.19 4.87
C ASN A 84 11.87 9.41 4.25
N ASN A 85 11.71 8.13 4.58
CA ASN A 85 10.57 7.35 4.06
C ASN A 85 9.24 7.90 4.56
N ARG A 86 9.19 8.39 5.80
CA ARG A 86 7.99 9.02 6.35
C ARG A 86 7.68 10.34 5.66
N SER A 87 8.68 11.19 5.40
CA SER A 87 8.47 12.45 4.69
C SER A 87 8.02 12.22 3.25
N ILE A 88 8.63 11.27 2.52
CA ILE A 88 8.20 10.85 1.18
C ILE A 88 6.74 10.37 1.23
N SER A 89 6.40 9.49 2.17
CA SER A 89 5.03 8.98 2.30
C SER A 89 4.02 10.10 2.52
N ILE A 90 4.31 11.07 3.39
CA ILE A 90 3.45 12.25 3.62
C ILE A 90 3.30 13.08 2.35
N MET A 91 4.41 13.37 1.65
CA MET A 91 4.37 14.13 0.39
C MET A 91 3.52 13.43 -0.67
N LEU A 92 3.71 12.13 -0.87
CA LEU A 92 2.94 11.35 -1.84
C LEU A 92 1.45 11.32 -1.50
N ASN A 93 1.10 11.23 -0.22
CA ASN A 93 -0.28 11.30 0.22
C ASN A 93 -0.91 12.65 -0.10
N GLN A 94 -0.17 13.74 0.14
CA GLN A 94 -0.66 15.08 -0.16
C GLN A 94 -0.87 15.27 -1.66
N ILE A 95 0.07 14.82 -2.49
CA ILE A 95 -0.06 14.88 -3.95
C ILE A 95 -1.26 14.07 -4.42
N ALA A 96 -1.43 12.85 -3.90
CA ALA A 96 -2.58 12.00 -4.19
C ALA A 96 -3.89 12.70 -3.79
N ALA A 97 -4.00 13.20 -2.57
CA ALA A 97 -5.20 13.89 -2.07
C ALA A 97 -5.57 15.11 -2.93
N LEU A 98 -4.60 15.96 -3.27
CA LEU A 98 -4.83 17.13 -4.13
C LEU A 98 -5.27 16.72 -5.54
N THR A 99 -4.65 15.67 -6.10
CA THR A 99 -5.04 15.14 -7.41
C THR A 99 -6.47 14.59 -7.39
N LEU A 100 -6.87 13.92 -6.32
CA LEU A 100 -8.23 13.41 -6.18
C LEU A 100 -9.25 14.54 -5.99
N MET A 101 -8.94 15.58 -5.22
CA MET A 101 -9.84 16.74 -5.01
C MET A 101 -10.12 17.50 -6.30
N ASN A 102 -9.14 17.58 -7.21
CA ASN A 102 -9.25 18.35 -8.44
C ASN A 102 -9.91 17.58 -9.60
N HIS A 103 -10.28 16.32 -9.41
CA HIS A 103 -10.81 15.48 -10.48
C HIS A 103 -12.10 14.77 -10.06
N LYS A 104 -13.14 14.86 -10.90
CA LYS A 104 -14.34 14.02 -10.73
C LYS A 104 -13.97 12.55 -11.01
N VAL A 105 -14.08 11.72 -9.97
CA VAL A 105 -13.92 10.27 -10.01
C VAL A 105 -15.27 9.61 -9.83
N ASP A 106 -15.62 8.68 -10.72
CA ASP A 106 -16.89 7.99 -10.69
C ASP A 106 -16.84 6.75 -9.79
N ILE A 107 -15.71 6.05 -9.72
CA ILE A 107 -15.52 4.89 -8.84
C ILE A 107 -14.19 5.05 -8.11
N MET A 108 -14.23 5.09 -6.78
CA MET A 108 -13.04 5.26 -5.93
C MET A 108 -12.85 4.03 -5.05
N VAL A 109 -11.89 3.18 -5.40
CA VAL A 109 -11.48 2.02 -4.59
C VAL A 109 -10.27 2.42 -3.75
N GLN A 110 -10.37 2.24 -2.44
CA GLN A 110 -9.31 2.63 -1.50
C GLN A 110 -8.88 1.41 -0.71
N VAL A 111 -7.58 1.09 -0.76
CA VAL A 111 -6.98 0.05 0.09
C VAL A 111 -6.02 0.75 1.05
N SER A 112 -6.16 0.46 2.35
CA SER A 112 -5.31 1.08 3.37
C SER A 112 -3.85 0.71 3.13
N ARG A 113 -2.96 1.70 3.23
CA ARG A 113 -1.51 1.50 3.21
C ARG A 113 -1.01 0.56 4.33
N GLU A 114 -1.76 0.45 5.42
CA GLU A 114 -1.37 -0.34 6.59
C GLU A 114 -1.74 -1.83 6.43
N SER A 115 -2.40 -2.19 5.33
CA SER A 115 -2.85 -3.56 5.07
C SER A 115 -1.68 -4.53 4.86
N TYR A 116 -0.71 -4.13 4.03
CA TYR A 116 0.41 -4.97 3.61
C TYR A 116 1.68 -4.16 3.39
N GLY A 117 2.83 -4.73 3.71
CA GLY A 117 4.13 -4.11 3.43
C GLY A 117 4.55 -4.24 1.96
N THR A 118 5.47 -3.38 1.51
CA THR A 118 6.01 -3.36 0.13
C THR A 118 6.56 -4.71 -0.35
N TYR A 119 7.04 -5.56 0.56
CA TYR A 119 7.68 -6.84 0.24
C TYR A 119 6.89 -8.08 0.73
N ASP A 120 5.59 -7.93 1.05
CA ASP A 120 4.72 -9.01 1.55
C ASP A 120 4.24 -9.97 0.43
N PHE A 121 5.12 -10.38 -0.50
CA PHE A 121 4.76 -11.23 -1.64
C PHE A 121 4.16 -12.59 -1.25
N TYR A 122 4.50 -13.12 -0.07
CA TYR A 122 3.96 -14.38 0.45
C TYR A 122 2.47 -14.28 0.82
N LYS A 123 1.91 -13.07 0.93
CA LYS A 123 0.49 -12.79 1.19
C LYS A 123 -0.29 -12.48 -0.07
N ALA A 124 0.23 -12.78 -1.27
CA ALA A 124 -0.43 -12.43 -2.55
C ALA A 124 -1.93 -12.79 -2.59
N LYS A 125 -2.31 -13.97 -2.08
CA LYS A 125 -3.71 -14.42 -2.02
C LYS A 125 -4.59 -13.53 -1.12
N GLU A 126 -4.04 -13.03 -0.02
CA GLU A 126 -4.74 -12.15 0.92
C GLU A 126 -4.84 -10.73 0.32
N ILE A 127 -3.79 -10.25 -0.33
CA ILE A 127 -3.74 -8.95 -1.03
C ILE A 127 -4.80 -8.89 -2.13
N ILE A 128 -4.93 -9.95 -2.95
CA ILE A 128 -5.94 -10.02 -4.03
C ILE A 128 -7.35 -9.93 -3.44
N ARG A 129 -7.64 -10.72 -2.39
CA ARG A 129 -8.94 -10.72 -1.72
C ARG A 129 -9.29 -9.36 -1.12
N GLU A 130 -8.31 -8.65 -0.58
CA GLU A 130 -8.50 -7.30 -0.05
C GLU A 130 -8.90 -6.32 -1.16
N GLY A 131 -8.27 -6.42 -2.33
CA GLY A 131 -8.65 -5.63 -3.51
C GLY A 131 -10.07 -5.96 -4.02
N GLU A 132 -10.43 -7.24 -4.07
CA GLU A 132 -11.78 -7.70 -4.42
C GLU A 132 -12.83 -7.13 -3.46
N ARG A 133 -12.59 -7.26 -2.15
CA ARG A 133 -13.47 -6.73 -1.09
C ARG A 133 -13.66 -5.22 -1.23
N ALA A 134 -12.57 -4.46 -1.29
CA ALA A 134 -12.63 -3.00 -1.40
C ALA A 134 -13.37 -2.54 -2.67
N THR A 135 -13.26 -3.30 -3.75
CA THR A 135 -14.00 -3.02 -4.99
C THR A 135 -15.50 -3.31 -4.83
N LEU A 136 -15.86 -4.45 -4.23
CA LEU A 136 -17.24 -4.85 -4.01
C LEU A 136 -17.99 -3.87 -3.10
N GLU A 137 -17.34 -3.34 -2.06
CA GLU A 137 -17.93 -2.32 -1.18
C GLU A 137 -18.38 -1.08 -1.93
N VAL A 138 -17.59 -0.63 -2.91
CA VAL A 138 -17.86 0.58 -3.68
C VAL A 138 -18.90 0.35 -4.79
N VAL A 139 -18.81 -0.79 -5.47
CA VAL A 139 -19.73 -1.13 -6.56
C VAL A 139 -21.10 -1.55 -6.02
N GLY A 140 -21.13 -2.34 -4.95
CA GLY A 140 -22.37 -2.77 -4.29
C GLY A 140 -23.17 -1.60 -3.74
N ALA A 141 -22.52 -0.61 -3.12
CA ALA A 141 -23.16 0.59 -2.60
C ALA A 141 -23.71 1.54 -3.70
N LYS A 142 -23.29 1.39 -4.96
CA LYS A 142 -23.75 2.21 -6.10
C LYS A 142 -24.90 1.59 -6.88
N LEU A 143 -25.17 0.30 -6.69
CA LEU A 143 -26.23 -0.45 -7.38
C LEU A 143 -27.47 -0.68 -6.50
N SER A 144 -27.41 -0.27 -5.22
CA SER A 144 -28.53 -0.21 -4.27
C SER A 144 -29.12 1.20 -4.19
#